data_AF-A0A933D1W8-F1
#
_entry.id   AF-A0A933D1W8-F1
#
_cell.length_a   1.000
_cell.length_b   1.000
_cell.length_c   1.000
_cell.angle_alpha   90.00
_cell.angle_beta   90.00
_cell.angle_gamma   90.00
#
_symmetry.space_group_name_H-M   'P 1'
#
loop_
_entity.id
_entity.type
_entity.pdbx_description
1 polymer ?
#
loop_
_entity_poly.entity_id
_entity_poly.type
_entity_poly.pdbx_seq_one_letter_code
_entity_poly.pdbx_strand_id
1 'polypeptide(L)'
;MRTKKELMGALHNILNNFVLGMVLSRIVPAAEWQKLVNERATFKGPDGSLLHVDLAPLVANLSNQSDRKILVEEYENGLKRALLSEGHEVILAYCEATNQFSLYKAQPWFQFARIIRNVVSHKDGGILRTWPQDLTKVGVTTVAWRTRTLDSSMVGKPVEFTHHEALQLFKDQMDFARSNLV
;
A
#
# COMPACT_ATOMS: atom_id res chain seq x y z
N MET A 1 14.67 13.93 -14.18
CA MET A 1 13.70 12.96 -14.73
C MET A 1 14.17 11.57 -14.36
N ARG A 2 13.31 10.73 -13.80
CA ARG A 2 13.66 9.35 -13.43
C ARG A 2 13.81 8.52 -14.71
N THR A 3 14.82 7.67 -14.81
CA THR A 3 15.00 6.68 -15.90
C THR A 3 14.12 5.45 -15.66
N LYS A 4 13.84 4.66 -16.70
CA LYS A 4 13.11 3.38 -16.55
C LYS A 4 13.77 2.43 -15.55
N LYS A 5 15.10 2.40 -15.50
CA LYS A 5 15.86 1.59 -14.52
C LYS A 5 15.58 2.05 -13.08
N GLU A 6 15.59 3.36 -12.84
CA GLU A 6 15.27 3.93 -11.53
C GLU A 6 13.79 3.74 -11.16
N LEU A 7 12.87 3.80 -12.14
CA LEU A 7 11.45 3.46 -11.94
C LEU A 7 11.31 2.02 -11.43
N MET A 8 11.92 1.07 -12.13
CA MET A 8 11.88 -0.33 -11.73
C MET A 8 12.56 -0.56 -10.37
N GLY A 9 13.67 0.12 -10.09
CA GLY A 9 14.32 0.09 -8.77
C GLY A 9 13.38 0.56 -7.66
N ALA A 10 12.66 1.66 -7.86
CA ALA A 10 11.69 2.16 -6.90
C ALA A 10 10.51 1.20 -6.69
N LEU A 11 9.96 0.61 -7.76
CA LEU A 11 8.88 -0.38 -7.65
C LEU A 11 9.33 -1.65 -6.92
N HIS A 12 10.56 -2.12 -7.16
CA HIS A 12 11.13 -3.22 -6.38
C HIS A 12 11.30 -2.86 -4.91
N ASN A 13 11.73 -1.64 -4.58
CA ASN A 13 11.84 -1.22 -3.18
C ASN A 13 10.49 -1.19 -2.47
N ILE A 14 9.43 -0.70 -3.14
CA ILE A 14 8.07 -0.72 -2.60
C ILE A 14 7.61 -2.17 -2.35
N LEU A 15 7.83 -3.08 -3.31
CA LEU A 15 7.53 -4.51 -3.13
C LEU A 15 8.32 -5.12 -1.98
N ASN A 16 9.62 -4.85 -1.92
CA ASN A 16 10.51 -5.37 -0.88
C ASN A 16 10.08 -4.89 0.50
N ASN A 17 9.69 -3.62 0.66
CA ASN A 17 9.17 -3.10 1.92
C ASN A 17 7.90 -3.83 2.36
N PHE A 18 6.97 -4.07 1.44
CA PHE A 18 5.76 -4.84 1.72
C PHE A 18 6.10 -6.27 2.15
N VAL A 19 6.90 -7.00 1.35
CA VAL A 19 7.27 -8.39 1.65
C VAL A 19 8.06 -8.50 2.94
N LEU A 20 9.04 -7.62 3.16
CA LEU A 20 9.83 -7.59 4.39
C LEU A 20 8.94 -7.35 5.60
N GLY A 21 8.03 -6.36 5.55
CA GLY A 21 7.11 -6.08 6.66
C GLY A 21 6.17 -7.26 6.97
N MET A 22 5.63 -7.90 5.94
CA MET A 22 4.80 -9.11 6.10
C MET A 22 5.60 -10.27 6.72
N VAL A 23 6.86 -10.45 6.33
CA VAL A 23 7.68 -11.55 6.84
C VAL A 23 8.14 -11.27 8.28
N LEU A 24 8.62 -10.06 8.58
CA LEU A 24 9.13 -9.69 9.90
C LEU A 24 8.08 -9.80 11.02
N SER A 25 6.81 -9.50 10.73
CA SER A 25 5.73 -9.63 11.72
C SER A 25 5.51 -11.07 12.20
N ARG A 26 6.00 -12.05 11.44
CA ARG A 26 5.81 -13.50 11.66
C ARG A 26 7.04 -14.23 12.18
N ILE A 27 8.24 -13.68 12.00
CA ILE A 27 9.50 -14.38 12.35
C ILE A 27 9.82 -14.29 13.84
N VAL A 28 9.56 -13.15 14.49
CA VAL A 28 10.01 -12.94 15.88
C VAL A 28 9.02 -13.57 16.87
N PRO A 29 9.44 -14.56 17.68
CA PRO A 29 8.60 -15.15 18.72
C PRO A 29 8.20 -14.12 19.78
N ALA A 30 7.00 -14.27 20.38
CA ALA A 30 6.51 -13.35 21.42
C ALA A 30 7.49 -13.24 22.61
N ALA A 31 8.10 -14.35 23.00
CA ALA A 31 9.06 -14.39 24.11
C ALA A 31 10.33 -13.57 23.86
N GLU A 32 10.73 -13.37 22.59
CA GLU A 32 11.91 -12.57 22.27
C GLU A 32 11.67 -11.07 22.48
N TRP A 33 10.42 -10.60 22.30
CA TRP A 33 10.07 -9.20 22.53
C TRP A 33 10.18 -8.78 24.00
N GLN A 34 9.99 -9.71 24.94
CA GLN A 34 10.10 -9.44 26.37
C GLN A 34 11.51 -8.98 26.78
N LYS A 35 12.54 -9.37 26.02
CA LYS A 35 13.92 -8.93 26.25
C LYS A 35 14.11 -7.43 26.00
N LEU A 36 13.17 -6.77 25.32
CA LEU A 36 13.23 -5.36 24.94
C LEU A 36 12.37 -4.44 25.84
N VAL A 37 11.75 -4.96 26.90
CA VAL A 37 10.76 -4.19 27.68
C VAL A 37 11.35 -2.93 28.34
N ASN A 38 12.64 -2.96 28.69
CA ASN A 38 13.34 -1.81 29.30
C ASN A 38 14.25 -1.08 28.30
N GLU A 39 14.20 -1.47 27.02
CA GLU A 39 15.06 -0.92 25.98
C GLU A 39 14.42 0.30 25.30
N ARG A 40 15.28 1.10 24.67
CA ARG A 40 14.85 2.27 23.90
C ARG A 40 15.44 2.22 22.50
N ALA A 41 14.61 2.45 21.49
CA ALA A 41 15.10 2.73 20.15
C ALA A 41 15.65 4.15 20.10
N THR A 42 16.87 4.32 19.58
CA THR A 42 17.52 5.63 19.47
C THR A 42 17.68 6.00 18.01
N PHE A 43 17.19 7.18 17.64
CA PHE A 43 17.26 7.74 16.30
C PHE A 43 18.05 9.05 16.33
N LYS A 44 19.01 9.19 15.40
CA LYS A 44 19.85 10.39 15.30
C LYS A 44 19.27 11.35 14.26
N GLY A 45 19.04 12.60 14.68
CA GLY A 45 18.62 13.69 13.81
C GLY A 45 19.77 14.24 12.95
N PRO A 46 19.46 15.00 11.88
CA PRO A 46 20.48 15.63 11.02
C PRO A 46 21.40 16.60 11.77
N ASP A 47 20.91 17.23 12.83
CA ASP A 47 21.63 18.15 13.73
C ASP A 47 22.45 17.42 14.81
N GLY A 48 22.40 16.09 14.83
CA GLY A 48 23.05 15.25 15.83
C GLY A 48 22.25 15.01 17.11
N SER A 49 21.04 15.58 17.23
CA SER A 49 20.13 15.29 18.34
C SER A 49 19.74 13.81 18.38
N LEU A 50 19.46 13.29 19.58
CA LEU A 50 19.02 11.91 19.78
C LEU A 50 17.55 11.89 20.22
N LEU A 51 16.71 11.20 19.46
CA LEU A 51 15.36 10.85 19.86
C LEU A 51 15.37 9.44 20.44
N HIS A 52 14.90 9.30 21.68
CA HIS A 52 14.69 8.01 22.32
C HIS A 52 13.21 7.68 22.34
N VAL A 53 12.86 6.50 21.82
CA VAL A 53 11.50 5.96 21.83
C VAL A 53 11.48 4.76 22.75
N ASP A 54 10.64 4.82 23.77
CA ASP A 54 10.41 3.71 24.69
C ASP A 54 9.74 2.53 23.96
N LEU A 55 10.31 1.34 24.10
CA LEU A 55 9.78 0.12 23.48
C LEU A 55 8.75 -0.59 24.35
N ALA A 56 8.59 -0.22 25.63
CA ALA A 56 7.65 -0.88 26.54
C ALA A 56 6.21 -0.97 25.98
N PRO A 57 5.61 0.07 25.35
CA PRO A 57 4.26 -0.03 24.78
C PRO A 57 4.17 -1.02 23.61
N LEU A 58 5.21 -1.08 22.77
CA LEU A 58 5.30 -2.03 21.66
C LEU A 58 5.40 -3.46 22.19
N VAL A 59 6.26 -3.68 23.19
CA VAL A 59 6.44 -4.99 23.83
C VAL A 59 5.16 -5.45 24.50
N ALA A 60 4.43 -4.57 25.20
CA ALA A 60 3.15 -4.88 25.82
C ALA A 60 2.14 -5.43 24.80
N ASN A 61 1.96 -4.71 23.68
CA ASN A 61 1.06 -5.13 22.61
C ASN A 61 1.50 -6.46 21.96
N LEU A 62 2.80 -6.66 21.74
CA LEU A 62 3.31 -7.87 21.10
C LEU A 62 3.27 -9.12 22.00
N SER A 63 3.15 -8.92 23.31
CA SER A 63 3.18 -10.00 24.30
C SER A 63 1.80 -10.53 24.66
N ASN A 64 0.76 -9.71 24.46
CA ASN A 64 -0.63 -10.16 24.53
C ASN A 64 -1.09 -10.65 23.14
N GLN A 65 -1.70 -11.83 23.07
CA GLN A 65 -2.16 -12.42 21.81
C GLN A 65 -3.23 -11.57 21.09
N SER A 66 -4.19 -10.99 21.82
CA SER A 66 -5.25 -10.16 21.22
C SER A 66 -4.67 -8.88 20.63
N ASP A 67 -3.82 -8.22 21.41
CA ASP A 67 -3.26 -6.91 21.05
C ASP A 67 -2.23 -7.07 19.93
N ARG A 68 -1.48 -8.18 19.95
CA ARG A 68 -0.57 -8.55 18.86
C ARG A 68 -1.33 -8.73 17.57
N LYS A 69 -2.47 -9.43 17.59
CA LYS A 69 -3.29 -9.62 16.39
C LYS A 69 -3.72 -8.28 15.80
N ILE A 70 -4.25 -7.38 16.63
CA ILE A 70 -4.69 -6.04 16.21
C ILE A 70 -3.51 -5.24 15.65
N LEU A 71 -2.38 -5.20 16.37
CA LEU A 71 -1.18 -4.48 15.95
C LEU A 71 -0.66 -4.98 14.60
N VAL A 72 -0.60 -6.29 14.41
CA VAL A 72 -0.15 -6.90 13.16
C VAL A 72 -1.14 -6.60 12.03
N GLU A 73 -2.45 -6.72 12.25
CA GLU A 73 -3.46 -6.41 11.24
C GLU A 73 -3.38 -4.93 10.80
N GLU A 74 -3.22 -4.00 11.74
CA GLU A 74 -3.05 -2.57 11.41
C GLU A 74 -1.75 -2.28 10.68
N TYR A 75 -0.65 -2.93 11.09
CA TYR A 75 0.64 -2.81 10.41
C TYR A 75 0.57 -3.32 8.96
N GLU A 76 -0.01 -4.50 8.75
CA GLU A 76 -0.18 -5.09 7.41
C GLU A 76 -1.11 -4.25 6.53
N ASN A 77 -2.20 -3.72 7.10
CA ASN A 77 -3.06 -2.75 6.40
C ASN A 77 -2.29 -1.48 6.02
N GLY A 78 -1.39 -1.00 6.89
CA GLY A 78 -0.44 0.08 6.59
C GLY A 78 0.46 -0.22 5.39
N LEU A 79 1.06 -1.42 5.37
CA LEU A 79 1.89 -1.88 4.25
C LEU A 79 1.08 -1.97 2.96
N LYS A 80 -0.16 -2.48 3.00
CA LYS A 80 -1.07 -2.55 1.84
C LYS A 80 -1.38 -1.16 1.28
N ARG A 81 -1.67 -0.19 2.16
CA ARG A 81 -1.88 1.21 1.77
C ARG A 81 -0.66 1.80 1.06
N ALA A 82 0.53 1.58 1.62
CA ALA A 82 1.79 2.05 1.05
C ALA A 82 2.06 1.41 -0.33
N LEU A 83 1.92 0.07 -0.45
CA LEU A 83 2.11 -0.67 -1.69
C LEU A 83 1.29 -0.10 -2.85
N LEU A 84 -0.01 0.10 -2.64
CA LEU A 84 -0.92 0.57 -3.68
C LEU A 84 -0.76 2.06 -3.97
N SER A 85 -0.52 2.87 -2.95
CA SER A 85 -0.42 4.33 -3.11
C SER A 85 0.92 4.70 -3.73
N GLU A 86 2.04 4.27 -3.13
CA GLU A 86 3.38 4.62 -3.63
C GLU A 86 3.63 4.02 -5.02
N GLY A 87 3.14 2.80 -5.28
CA GLY A 87 3.21 2.18 -6.60
C GLY A 87 2.56 3.02 -7.69
N HIS A 88 1.33 3.48 -7.42
CA HIS A 88 0.60 4.35 -8.33
C HIS A 88 1.33 5.68 -8.57
N GLU A 89 1.72 6.37 -7.49
CA GLU A 89 2.37 7.68 -7.59
C GLU A 89 3.70 7.61 -8.35
N VAL A 90 4.51 6.57 -8.11
CA VAL A 90 5.79 6.40 -8.79
C VAL A 90 5.62 6.16 -10.30
N ILE A 91 4.62 5.37 -10.71
CA ILE A 91 4.31 5.14 -12.12
C ILE A 91 3.70 6.40 -12.75
N LEU A 92 2.77 7.05 -12.05
CA LEU A 92 2.13 8.28 -12.50
C LEU A 92 3.16 9.37 -12.79
N ALA A 93 4.02 9.68 -11.81
CA ALA A 93 5.04 10.69 -11.94
C ALA A 93 6.02 10.40 -13.10
N TYR A 94 6.37 9.12 -13.31
CA TYR A 94 7.17 8.73 -14.46
C TYR A 94 6.44 8.98 -15.77
N CYS A 95 5.18 8.54 -15.86
CA CYS A 95 4.37 8.69 -17.06
C CYS A 95 4.11 10.17 -17.41
N GLU A 96 3.90 11.03 -16.42
CA GLU A 96 3.76 12.47 -16.63
C GLU A 96 5.07 13.09 -17.12
N ALA A 97 6.19 12.75 -16.48
CA ALA A 97 7.51 13.26 -16.86
C ALA A 97 7.98 12.80 -18.25
N THR A 98 7.44 11.68 -18.75
CA THR A 98 7.79 11.10 -20.06
C THR A 98 6.67 11.21 -21.10
N ASN A 99 5.58 11.94 -20.80
CA ASN A 99 4.40 12.07 -21.66
C ASN A 99 3.73 10.73 -22.06
N GLN A 100 3.83 9.71 -21.20
CA GLN A 100 3.24 8.37 -21.38
C GLN A 100 1.97 8.16 -20.54
N PHE A 101 1.40 9.23 -19.95
CA PHE A 101 0.21 9.13 -19.10
C PHE A 101 -1.02 8.55 -19.83
N SER A 102 -1.17 8.78 -21.14
CA SER A 102 -2.23 8.18 -21.94
C SER A 102 -2.15 6.65 -21.96
N LEU A 103 -0.94 6.08 -22.06
CA LEU A 103 -0.71 4.63 -22.00
C LEU A 103 -1.06 4.06 -20.63
N TYR A 104 -0.76 4.81 -19.57
CA TYR A 104 -1.07 4.41 -18.21
C TYR A 104 -2.58 4.41 -17.95
N LYS A 105 -3.27 5.49 -18.35
CA LYS A 105 -4.72 5.64 -18.22
C LYS A 105 -5.49 4.60 -19.04
N ALA A 106 -4.92 4.14 -20.15
CA ALA A 106 -5.52 3.13 -21.01
C ALA A 106 -5.46 1.70 -20.44
N GLN A 107 -4.72 1.46 -19.35
CA GLN A 107 -4.65 0.11 -18.76
C GLN A 107 -6.02 -0.33 -18.22
N PRO A 108 -6.43 -1.59 -18.46
CA PRO A 108 -7.76 -2.07 -18.09
C PRO A 108 -8.03 -2.01 -16.58
N TRP A 109 -6.97 -2.11 -15.77
CA TRP A 109 -7.04 -2.04 -14.31
C TRP A 109 -6.91 -0.62 -13.75
N PHE A 110 -6.64 0.40 -14.57
CA PHE A 110 -6.30 1.75 -14.09
C PHE A 110 -7.39 2.36 -13.21
N GLN A 111 -8.64 2.32 -13.66
CA GLN A 111 -9.75 2.92 -12.91
C GLN A 111 -10.07 2.12 -11.64
N PHE A 112 -10.00 0.78 -11.73
CA PHE A 112 -10.12 -0.10 -10.57
C PHE A 112 -9.04 0.23 -9.52
N ALA A 113 -7.77 0.35 -9.94
CA ALA A 113 -6.67 0.69 -9.07
C ALA A 113 -6.83 2.06 -8.40
N ARG A 114 -7.28 3.08 -9.15
CA ARG A 114 -7.60 4.41 -8.62
C ARG A 114 -8.64 4.33 -7.49
N ILE A 115 -9.70 3.57 -7.71
CA ILE A 115 -10.79 3.43 -6.72
C ILE A 115 -10.31 2.65 -5.49
N ILE A 116 -9.65 1.50 -5.67
CA ILE A 116 -9.16 0.68 -4.55
C ILE A 116 -8.12 1.43 -3.74
N ARG A 117 -7.20 2.19 -4.36
CA ARG A 117 -6.24 3.02 -3.62
C ARG A 117 -6.97 3.95 -2.64
N ASN A 118 -8.04 4.60 -3.09
CA ASN A 118 -8.84 5.47 -2.23
C ASN A 118 -9.54 4.67 -1.12
N VAL A 119 -10.15 3.52 -1.45
CA VAL A 119 -10.80 2.62 -0.49
C VAL A 119 -9.84 2.21 0.63
N VAL A 120 -8.64 1.74 0.30
CA VAL A 120 -7.69 1.26 1.32
C VAL A 120 -7.07 2.40 2.12
N SER A 121 -6.95 3.60 1.55
CA SER A 121 -6.29 4.75 2.17
C SER A 121 -7.05 5.40 3.33
N HIS A 122 -8.35 5.13 3.45
CA HIS A 122 -9.17 5.74 4.49
C HIS A 122 -9.00 5.05 5.86
N LYS A 123 -9.32 5.79 6.93
CA LYS A 123 -9.16 5.37 8.34
C LYS A 123 -9.85 4.04 8.68
N ASP A 124 -10.91 3.71 7.95
CA ASP A 124 -11.67 2.47 8.12
C ASP A 124 -11.19 1.33 7.20
N GLY A 125 -10.08 1.55 6.47
CA GLY A 125 -9.33 0.55 5.71
C GLY A 125 -10.05 -0.17 4.56
N GLY A 126 -11.29 0.22 4.25
CA GLY A 126 -12.09 -0.58 3.33
C GLY A 126 -13.47 -0.04 2.97
N ILE A 127 -13.78 1.25 3.10
CA ILE A 127 -15.10 1.78 2.69
C ILE A 127 -14.96 2.58 1.40
N LEU A 128 -15.81 2.26 0.41
CA LEU A 128 -15.96 3.09 -0.78
C LEU A 128 -16.80 4.33 -0.44
N ARG A 129 -16.15 5.44 -0.09
CA ARG A 129 -16.88 6.65 0.34
C ARG A 129 -17.52 7.42 -0.80
N THR A 130 -16.87 7.44 -1.96
CA THR A 130 -17.34 8.18 -3.13
C THR A 130 -17.01 7.43 -4.41
N TRP A 131 -17.90 7.53 -5.40
CA TRP A 131 -17.60 7.12 -6.76
C TRP A 131 -16.89 8.28 -7.49
N PRO A 132 -15.87 8.02 -8.32
CA PRO A 132 -15.17 9.10 -9.03
C PRO A 132 -16.11 9.90 -9.94
N GLN A 133 -16.20 11.21 -9.71
CA GLN A 133 -17.09 12.10 -10.46
C GLN A 133 -16.77 12.16 -11.95
N ASP A 134 -15.49 12.02 -12.33
CA ASP A 134 -15.08 11.96 -13.73
C ASP A 134 -15.66 10.74 -14.46
N LEU A 135 -15.80 9.60 -13.76
CA LEU A 135 -16.46 8.40 -14.29
C LEU A 135 -17.97 8.58 -14.38
N THR A 136 -18.61 9.16 -13.36
CA THR A 136 -20.05 9.47 -13.38
C THR A 136 -20.42 10.36 -14.57
N LYS A 137 -19.62 11.40 -14.85
CA LYS A 137 -19.87 12.34 -15.96
C LYS A 137 -19.89 11.67 -17.34
N VAL A 138 -19.17 10.56 -17.50
CA VAL A 138 -19.11 9.79 -18.76
C VAL A 138 -19.96 8.52 -18.70
N GLY A 139 -20.84 8.38 -17.70
CA GLY A 139 -21.76 7.25 -17.57
C GLY A 139 -21.12 5.94 -17.10
N VAL A 140 -19.88 5.96 -16.61
CA VAL A 140 -19.20 4.77 -16.07
C VAL A 140 -19.61 4.57 -14.62
N THR A 141 -20.42 3.56 -14.38
CA THR A 141 -20.95 3.17 -13.06
C THR A 141 -20.33 1.88 -12.51
N THR A 142 -19.53 1.18 -13.33
CA THR A 142 -18.91 -0.09 -12.98
C THR A 142 -17.48 -0.13 -13.52
N VAL A 143 -16.55 -0.67 -12.72
CA VAL A 143 -15.19 -0.99 -13.15
C VAL A 143 -14.86 -2.43 -12.76
N ALA A 144 -14.07 -3.11 -13.59
CA ALA A 144 -13.68 -4.49 -13.35
C ALA A 144 -12.17 -4.67 -13.45
N TRP A 145 -11.66 -5.60 -12.66
CA TRP A 145 -10.29 -6.09 -12.73
C TRP A 145 -10.27 -7.56 -12.34
N ARG A 146 -9.82 -8.42 -13.25
CA ARG A 146 -9.88 -9.89 -13.09
C ARG A 146 -11.31 -10.33 -12.73
N THR A 147 -11.49 -11.04 -11.62
CA THR A 147 -12.81 -11.50 -11.13
C THR A 147 -13.49 -10.49 -10.20
N ARG A 148 -12.89 -9.31 -9.96
CA ARG A 148 -13.44 -8.28 -9.10
C ARG A 148 -14.15 -7.22 -9.92
N THR A 149 -15.30 -6.81 -9.40
CA THR A 149 -16.11 -5.73 -9.95
C THR A 149 -16.43 -4.76 -8.81
N LEU A 150 -16.25 -3.47 -9.08
CA LEU A 150 -16.74 -2.40 -8.22
C LEU A 150 -17.83 -1.66 -8.99
N ASP A 151 -18.90 -1.31 -8.28
CA ASP A 151 -20.00 -0.54 -8.84
C ASP A 151 -20.37 0.65 -7.95
N SER A 152 -21.02 1.65 -8.54
CA SER A 152 -21.39 2.88 -7.83
C SER A 152 -22.39 2.67 -6.70
N SER A 153 -23.13 1.55 -6.67
CA SER A 153 -24.03 1.18 -5.56
C SER A 153 -23.28 0.62 -4.34
N MET A 154 -21.97 0.38 -4.46
CA MET A 154 -21.11 0.02 -3.33
C MET A 154 -20.68 1.22 -2.49
N VAL A 155 -21.07 2.45 -2.88
CA VAL A 155 -20.80 3.63 -2.07
C VAL A 155 -21.42 3.49 -0.68
N GLY A 156 -20.63 3.79 0.34
CA GLY A 156 -20.98 3.61 1.76
C GLY A 156 -20.80 2.18 2.28
N LYS A 157 -20.44 1.22 1.42
CA LYS A 157 -20.27 -0.19 1.82
C LYS A 157 -18.79 -0.55 2.04
N PRO A 158 -18.51 -1.53 2.92
CA PRO A 158 -17.21 -2.17 2.98
C PRO A 158 -16.88 -2.86 1.65
N VAL A 159 -15.62 -2.75 1.25
CA VAL A 159 -15.01 -3.38 0.10
C VAL A 159 -13.79 -4.13 0.64
N GLU A 160 -13.92 -5.45 0.71
CA GLU A 160 -12.81 -6.29 1.09
C GLU A 160 -11.79 -6.35 -0.05
N PHE A 161 -10.54 -6.00 0.27
CA PHE A 161 -9.41 -6.12 -0.64
C PHE A 161 -8.20 -6.68 0.10
N THR A 162 -7.85 -7.91 -0.25
CA THR A 162 -6.88 -8.72 0.48
C THR A 162 -5.43 -8.34 0.14
N HIS A 163 -4.48 -8.79 0.96
CA HIS A 163 -3.04 -8.65 0.66
C HIS A 163 -2.64 -9.35 -0.65
N HIS A 164 -3.22 -10.52 -0.91
CA HIS A 164 -2.99 -11.26 -2.15
C HIS A 164 -3.42 -10.45 -3.39
N GLU A 165 -4.59 -9.82 -3.32
CA GLU A 165 -5.08 -8.99 -4.42
C GLU A 165 -4.28 -7.71 -4.59
N ALA A 166 -3.83 -7.10 -3.50
CA ALA A 166 -2.93 -5.95 -3.57
C ALA A 166 -1.62 -6.31 -4.27
N LEU A 167 -1.04 -7.48 -3.97
CA LEU A 167 0.15 -7.99 -4.66
C LEU A 167 -0.12 -8.27 -6.14
N GLN A 168 -1.27 -8.87 -6.49
CA GLN A 168 -1.64 -9.12 -7.88
C GLN A 168 -1.80 -7.81 -8.66
N LEU A 169 -2.46 -6.81 -8.09
CA LEU A 169 -2.65 -5.51 -8.72
C LEU A 169 -1.31 -4.78 -8.89
N PHE A 170 -0.46 -4.82 -7.87
CA PHE A 170 0.89 -4.25 -7.94
C PHE A 170 1.77 -4.98 -8.97
N LYS A 171 1.60 -6.29 -9.12
CA LYS A 171 2.27 -7.06 -10.19
C LYS A 171 1.84 -6.56 -11.58
N ASP A 172 0.53 -6.38 -11.80
CA ASP A 172 0.02 -5.86 -13.08
C ASP A 172 0.59 -4.46 -13.38
N GLN A 173 0.74 -3.61 -12.35
CA GLN A 173 1.41 -2.30 -12.42
C GLN A 173 2.90 -2.41 -12.81
N MET A 174 3.64 -3.32 -12.17
CA MET A 174 5.06 -3.56 -12.48
C MET A 174 5.25 -4.12 -13.89
N ASP A 175 4.39 -5.02 -14.34
CA ASP A 175 4.46 -5.61 -15.67
C ASP A 175 4.20 -4.56 -16.75
N PHE A 176 3.27 -3.64 -16.51
CA PHE A 176 3.06 -2.45 -17.34
C PHE A 176 4.31 -1.57 -17.40
N ALA A 177 4.88 -1.21 -16.24
CA ALA A 177 6.09 -0.39 -16.18
C ALA A 177 7.27 -1.05 -16.92
N ARG A 178 7.37 -2.38 -16.85
CA ARG A 178 8.41 -3.15 -17.53
C ARG A 178 8.20 -3.19 -19.06
N SER A 179 6.97 -3.45 -19.50
CA SER A 179 6.69 -3.87 -20.88
C SER A 179 6.20 -2.74 -21.78
N ASN A 180 5.57 -1.72 -21.21
CA ASN A 180 4.84 -0.71 -21.97
C ASN A 180 5.43 0.70 -21.89
N LEU A 181 6.28 0.98 -20.89
CA LEU A 181 6.93 2.27 -20.75
C LEU A 181 8.32 2.27 -21.39
N VAL A 182 8.68 3.37 -22.03
CA VAL A 182 10.04 3.67 -22.51
C VAL A 182 10.84 4.33 -21.40
#